data_AF-T0UT06-F1
#
_entry.id   AF-T0UT06-F1
#
_cell.length_a   1.000
_cell.length_b   1.000
_cell.length_c   1.000
_cell.angle_alpha   90.00
_cell.angle_beta   90.00
_cell.angle_gamma   90.00
#
_symmetry.space_group_name_H-M   'P 1'
#
loop_
_entity.id
_entity.type
_entity.pdbx_description
1 polymer ?
#
loop_
_entity_poly.entity_id
_entity_poly.type
_entity_poly.pdbx_seq_one_letter_code
_entity_poly.pdbx_strand_id
1 'polypeptide(L)' 'MFTIDYSQAKEFGTIKDGTYEVTIDLAKQDATQGGADFLDIRFRIRKDFQQDFQNNIIFHRIFAKKKMENIQSALS' A
#
# COMPACT_ATOMS: atom_id res chain seq x y z
N MET A 1 -26.95 21.05 -4.57
CA MET A 1 -27.11 20.01 -5.59
C MET A 1 -25.74 19.73 -6.19
N PHE A 2 -25.35 18.46 -6.37
CA PHE A 2 -24.07 18.08 -6.94
C PHE A 2 -24.31 17.31 -8.24
N THR A 3 -23.50 17.58 -9.25
CA THR A 3 -23.60 16.97 -10.59
C THR A 3 -22.30 16.23 -10.84
N ILE A 4 -22.41 14.95 -11.23
CA ILE A 4 -21.26 14.11 -11.59
C ILE A 4 -21.04 14.19 -13.10
N ASP A 5 -19.81 14.47 -13.51
CA ASP A 5 -19.38 14.32 -14.90
C ASP A 5 -18.54 13.04 -15.03
N TYR A 6 -19.09 12.05 -15.72
CA TYR A 6 -18.43 10.77 -15.98
C TYR A 6 -17.54 10.80 -17.23
N SER A 7 -17.49 11.90 -18.00
CA SER A 7 -16.65 11.99 -19.21
C SER A 7 -15.15 11.84 -18.92
N GLN A 8 -14.73 12.18 -17.71
CA GLN A 8 -13.37 12.04 -17.21
C GLN A 8 -13.17 10.78 -16.35
N ALA A 9 -14.23 10.00 -16.12
CA ALA A 9 -14.14 8.78 -15.35
C ALA A 9 -13.41 7.71 -16.17
N LYS A 10 -12.16 7.44 -15.81
CA LYS A 10 -11.49 6.23 -16.28
C LYS A 10 -12.01 5.05 -15.47
N GLU A 11 -12.41 3.98 -16.15
CA GLU A 11 -12.65 2.70 -15.47
C GLU A 11 -11.40 2.34 -14.65
N PHE A 12 -11.61 1.99 -13.39
CA PHE A 12 -10.55 1.59 -12.47
C PHE A 12 -9.99 0.22 -12.92
N GLY A 13 -9.14 0.25 -13.94
CA GLY A 13 -8.39 -0.93 -14.37
C GLY A 13 -7.44 -1.37 -13.26
N THR A 14 -7.17 -2.68 -13.20
CA THR A 14 -6.13 -3.24 -12.33
C THR A 14 -4.80 -2.53 -12.61
N ILE A 15 -4.22 -1.92 -11.57
CA ILE A 15 -2.89 -1.33 -11.65
C ILE A 15 -1.93 -2.45 -12.07
N LYS A 16 -1.23 -2.26 -13.19
CA LYS A 16 -0.27 -3.24 -13.71
C LYS A 16 1.05 -3.14 -12.95
N ASP A 17 1.79 -4.24 -12.90
CA ASP A 17 3.15 -4.26 -12.35
C ASP A 17 4.04 -3.22 -13.06
N GLY A 18 4.85 -2.52 -12.27
CA GLY A 18 5.71 -1.46 -12.77
C GLY A 18 6.31 -0.62 -11.63
N THR A 19 7.07 0.39 -12.02
CA THR A 19 7.67 1.37 -11.11
C THR A 19 6.90 2.68 -11.21
N TYR A 20 6.46 3.21 -10.07
CA TYR A 20 5.64 4.41 -10.00
C TYR A 20 6.23 5.44 -9.04
N GLU A 21 6.07 6.71 -9.38
CA GLU A 21 6.32 7.83 -8.47
C GLU A 21 5.09 8.04 -7.60
N VAL A 22 5.25 7.93 -6.28
CA VAL A 22 4.13 7.91 -5.32
C VAL A 22 4.33 8.90 -4.16
N THR A 23 3.23 9.37 -3.60
CA THR A 23 3.17 9.99 -2.26
C THR A 23 2.57 9.02 -1.26
N ILE A 24 2.83 9.21 0.03
CA ILE A 24 2.18 8.45 1.09
C ILE A 24 0.98 9.25 1.61
N ASP A 25 -0.23 8.75 1.35
CA ASP A 25 -1.46 9.36 1.88
C ASP A 25 -1.69 8.94 3.34
N LEU A 26 -1.27 7.72 3.70
CA LEU A 26 -1.42 7.15 5.04
C LEU A 26 -0.30 6.14 5.31
N ALA A 27 0.26 6.19 6.52
CA ALA A 27 1.06 5.12 7.10
C ALA A 27 0.64 4.94 8.58
N LYS A 28 0.03 3.80 8.91
CA LYS A 28 -0.44 3.53 10.27
C LYS A 28 -0.25 2.06 10.67
N GLN A 29 -0.03 1.81 11.95
CA GLN A 29 -0.07 0.46 12.49
C GLN A 29 -1.53 0.00 12.59
N ASP A 30 -1.79 -1.24 12.20
CA ASP A 30 -3.10 -1.88 12.26
C ASP A 30 -2.94 -3.39 12.48
N ALA A 31 -4.03 -4.10 12.74
CA ALA A 31 -4.01 -5.54 12.95
C ALA A 31 -5.05 -6.25 12.08
N THR A 32 -4.72 -7.45 11.62
CA THR A 32 -5.69 -8.30 10.92
C THR A 32 -6.79 -8.73 11.89
N GLN A 33 -7.92 -9.23 11.37
CA GLN A 33 -8.97 -9.81 12.21
C GLN A 33 -8.44 -10.96 13.11
N GLY A 34 -7.39 -11.66 12.67
CA GLY A 34 -6.70 -12.68 13.44
C GLY A 34 -5.60 -12.17 14.39
N GLY A 35 -5.46 -10.86 14.56
CA GLY A 35 -4.53 -10.24 15.51
C GLY A 35 -3.08 -10.09 15.03
N ALA A 36 -2.74 -10.47 13.80
CA ALA A 36 -1.41 -10.22 13.26
C ALA A 36 -1.24 -8.72 12.93
N ASP A 37 -0.27 -8.08 13.56
CA ASP A 37 0.08 -6.67 13.33
C ASP A 37 0.73 -6.44 11.96
N PHE A 38 0.42 -5.29 11.37
CA PHE A 38 1.04 -4.82 10.14
C PHE A 38 1.08 -3.28 10.08
N LEU A 39 1.94 -2.75 9.21
CA LEU A 39 1.91 -1.35 8.80
C LEU A 39 1.05 -1.23 7.52
N ASP A 40 -0.08 -0.51 7.60
CA ASP A 40 -0.92 -0.12 6.46
C ASP A 40 -0.32 1.11 5.80
N ILE A 41 0.18 0.97 4.59
CA ILE A 41 0.66 2.08 3.78
C ILE A 41 -0.23 2.24 2.55
N ARG A 42 -0.75 3.46 2.36
CA ARG A 42 -1.52 3.83 1.17
C ARG A 42 -0.69 4.78 0.32
N PHE A 43 -0.20 4.26 -0.79
CA PHE A 43 0.55 5.04 -1.76
C PHE A 43 -0.41 5.65 -2.77
N ARG A 44 -0.26 6.94 -3.07
CA ARG A 44 -0.96 7.60 -4.17
C ARG A 44 -0.01 7.80 -5.32
N ILE A 45 -0.37 7.26 -6.49
CA ILE A 45 0.38 7.51 -7.73
C ILE A 45 0.27 9.01 -8.04
N ARG A 46 1.42 9.69 -8.09
CA ARG A 46 1.51 11.14 -8.21
C ARG A 46 0.74 11.65 -9.42
N LYS A 47 -0.15 12.62 -9.18
CA LYS A 47 -0.95 13.28 -10.22
C LYS A 47 -0.15 14.32 -11.04
N ASP A 48 0.96 14.77 -10.49
CA ASP A 48 1.81 15.85 -11.02
C ASP A 48 3.03 15.32 -11.79
N PHE A 49 3.06 14.02 -12.07
CA PHE A 49 4.14 13.36 -12.83
C PHE A 49 3.55 12.48 -13.92
N GLN A 50 3.98 12.62 -15.17
CA GLN A 50 3.43 11.88 -16.31
C GLN A 50 3.73 10.38 -16.21
N GLN A 51 2.72 9.58 -15.88
CA GLN A 51 2.81 8.12 -15.72
C GLN A 51 1.42 7.49 -15.87
N ASP A 52 1.36 6.17 -15.99
CA ASP A 52 0.08 5.46 -15.99
C ASP A 52 -0.57 5.46 -14.61
N PHE A 53 -1.89 5.30 -14.56
CA PHE A 53 -2.67 5.14 -13.32
C PHE A 53 -2.55 6.30 -12.30
N GLN A 54 -2.19 7.51 -12.76
CA GLN A 54 -2.18 8.73 -11.94
C GLN A 54 -3.45 8.84 -11.08
N ASN A 55 -3.27 9.27 -9.83
CA ASN A 55 -4.36 9.46 -8.88
C ASN A 55 -5.09 8.16 -8.47
N ASN A 56 -4.48 6.99 -8.66
CA ASN A 56 -4.92 5.76 -7.98
C ASN A 56 -4.20 5.58 -6.63
N ILE A 57 -4.84 4.86 -5.69
CA ILE A 57 -4.20 4.38 -4.45
C ILE A 57 -3.77 2.93 -4.62
N ILE A 58 -2.53 2.63 -4.22
CA ILE A 58 -2.02 1.28 -4.00
C ILE A 58 -2.05 1.02 -2.48
N PHE A 59 -2.70 -0.08 -2.10
CA PHE A 59 -2.76 -0.56 -0.71
C PHE A 59 -1.64 -1.56 -0.47
N HIS A 60 -0.75 -1.27 0.48
CA HIS A 60 0.37 -2.13 0.81
C HIS A 60 0.42 -2.41 2.31
N ARG A 61 0.57 -3.69 2.67
CA ARG A 61 0.68 -4.13 4.07
C ARG A 61 2.08 -4.70 4.30
N ILE A 62 2.79 -4.15 5.27
CA ILE A 62 4.08 -4.69 5.71
C ILE A 62 3.88 -5.42 7.02
N PHE A 63 4.04 -6.75 6.99
CA PHE A 63 4.01 -7.58 8.19
C PHE A 63 5.41 -7.64 8.81
N ALA A 64 5.48 -7.53 10.14
CA ALA A 64 6.73 -7.77 10.86
C ALA A 64 7.20 -9.20 10.62
N LYS A 65 8.43 -9.38 10.13
CA LYS A 65 9.03 -10.72 10.05
C LYS A 65 9.30 -11.21 11.47
N LYS A 66 8.80 -12.40 11.81
CA LYS A 66 9.17 -13.08 13.04
C LYS A 66 10.68 -13.34 13.03
N LYS A 67 11.44 -12.64 13.89
CA LYS A 67 12.86 -12.95 14.11
C LYS A 67 12.92 -14.33 14.77
N MET A 68 13.50 -15.31 14.09
CA MET A 68 13.85 -16.59 14.74
C MET A 68 15.23 -16.41 15.38
N GLU A 69 15.29 -16.34 16.71
CA GLU A 69 16.56 -16.44 17.44
C GLU A 69 16.89 -17.93 17.61
N ASN A 70 17.90 -18.41 16.88
CA ASN A 70 18.46 -19.74 17.10
C ASN A 70 19.12 -19.76 18.48
N ILE A 71 18.49 -20.41 19.46
CA ILE A 71 19.07 -20.67 20.78
C ILE A 71 20.06 -21.84 20.63
N GLN A 72 21.29 -21.57 20.19
CA GLN A 72 22.35 -22.59 20.08
C GLN A 72 23.49 -22.40 21.12
N SER A 73 23.23 -21.75 22.27
CA SER A 73 24.26 -21.55 23.31
C SER A 73 23.92 -22.09 24.70
N ALA A 74 23.03 -23.10 24.80
CA ALA A 74 22.70 -23.72 26.09
C ALA A 74 23.42 -25.05 26.36
N LEU A 75 24.43 -25.44 25.57
CA LEU A 75 25.27 -26.61 25.83
C LEU A 75 26.74 -26.27 25.59
N SER A 76 27.30 -25.48 26.50
CA SER A 76 28.73 -25.49 26.86
C SER A 76 28.92 -26.41 28.05
#